data_AF-A0A2V2YAF2-F1
#
_entry.id   AF-A0A2V2YAF2-F1
#
_cell.length_a   1.000
_cell.length_b   1.000
_cell.length_c   1.000
_cell.angle_alpha   90.00
_cell.angle_beta   90.00
_cell.angle_gamma   90.00
#
_symmetry.space_group_name_H-M   'P 1'
#
loop_
_entity.id
_entity.type
_entity.pdbx_description
1 polymer ?
#
loop_
_entity_poly.entity_id
_entity_poly.type
_entity_poly.pdbx_seq_one_letter_code
_entity_poly.pdbx_strand_id
1 'polypeptide(L)'
;MSKYSFIVSNSTLPEIDLTDAKRMKYGEYKKLYKESRGSRGSSSILDQLDDKDDELVILIMNPIKMHHLKITICTNPPSGIEEYIQKDFIYWLEGDSDDGIWKEQLYEYLLGLNNYKNGLEIWSIWFGDGLQDIEEIQLKLSELKISDLEALQGVRMNYCIKIE
;
A
#
# COMPACT_ATOMS: atom_id res chain seq x y z
N MET A 1 -10.04 11.42 13.89
CA MET A 1 -9.07 11.77 12.84
C MET A 1 -8.52 10.50 12.23
N SER A 2 -8.24 10.51 10.94
CA SER A 2 -7.62 9.38 10.22
C SER A 2 -6.45 9.92 9.40
N LYS A 3 -5.30 9.24 9.46
CA LYS A 3 -4.14 9.56 8.63
C LYS A 3 -4.30 8.83 7.30
N TYR A 4 -4.06 9.53 6.22
CA TYR A 4 -4.07 8.98 4.87
C TYR A 4 -2.75 9.30 4.19
N SER A 5 -2.28 8.38 3.35
CA SER A 5 -1.12 8.58 2.52
C SER A 5 -1.52 8.51 1.05
N PHE A 6 -0.92 9.38 0.24
CA PHE A 6 -1.22 9.50 -1.18
C PHE A 6 0.04 9.61 -2.01
N ILE A 7 -0.04 9.17 -3.26
CA ILE A 7 0.85 9.60 -4.33
C ILE A 7 0.03 10.42 -5.30
N VAL A 8 0.54 11.57 -5.70
CA VAL A 8 -0.15 12.47 -6.62
C VAL A 8 0.78 12.88 -7.75
N SER A 9 0.23 13.09 -8.95
CA SER A 9 1.02 13.40 -10.13
C SER A 9 0.22 14.25 -11.11
N ASN A 10 0.92 14.97 -12.00
CA ASN A 10 0.31 15.63 -13.15
C ASN A 10 0.01 14.64 -14.30
N SER A 11 0.36 13.37 -14.14
CA SER A 11 0.16 12.31 -15.14
C SER A 11 -0.30 11.01 -14.49
N THR A 12 -0.91 10.13 -15.30
CA THR A 12 -1.31 8.80 -14.84
C THR A 12 -0.12 7.97 -14.40
N LEU A 13 -0.20 7.36 -13.23
CA LEU A 13 0.75 6.39 -12.71
C LEU A 13 0.22 4.95 -12.84
N PRO A 14 1.10 3.96 -13.02
CA PRO A 14 0.72 2.55 -13.00
C PRO A 14 0.30 2.12 -11.59
N GLU A 15 -0.90 1.55 -11.47
CA GLU A 15 -1.36 0.95 -10.22
C GLU A 15 -0.59 -0.36 -9.94
N ILE A 16 -0.33 -0.64 -8.66
CA ILE A 16 0.29 -1.89 -8.23
C ILE A 16 -0.44 -2.43 -7.00
N ASP A 17 -0.57 -3.75 -6.92
CA ASP A 17 -1.07 -4.43 -5.74
C ASP A 17 -0.13 -5.60 -5.41
N LEU A 18 0.77 -5.37 -4.46
CA LEU A 18 1.72 -6.38 -3.99
C LEU A 18 1.24 -7.06 -2.71
N THR A 19 -0.06 -6.99 -2.40
CA THR A 19 -0.62 -7.58 -1.17
C THR A 19 -0.82 -9.09 -1.25
N ASP A 20 -0.73 -9.69 -2.44
CA ASP A 20 -0.91 -11.14 -2.74
C ASP A 20 -2.15 -11.76 -2.04
N ALA A 21 -3.17 -10.95 -1.74
CA ALA A 21 -4.35 -11.32 -0.99
C ALA A 21 -5.38 -12.01 -1.90
N LYS A 22 -5.40 -13.35 -1.91
CA LYS A 22 -6.42 -14.11 -2.68
C LYS A 22 -7.53 -14.61 -1.78
N ARG A 23 -8.75 -14.17 -2.05
CA ARG A 23 -9.98 -14.77 -1.51
C ARG A 23 -10.28 -16.05 -2.29
N MET A 24 -10.45 -17.16 -1.59
CA MET A 24 -10.72 -18.47 -2.18
C MET A 24 -11.68 -19.26 -1.31
N LYS A 25 -12.52 -20.11 -1.90
CA LYS A 25 -13.39 -21.00 -1.12
C LYS A 25 -12.54 -22.03 -0.37
N TYR A 26 -12.92 -22.37 0.86
CA TYR A 26 -12.22 -23.37 1.67
C TYR A 26 -11.94 -24.68 0.91
N GLY A 27 -12.94 -25.17 0.17
CA GLY A 27 -12.81 -26.39 -0.65
C GLY A 27 -11.75 -26.30 -1.76
N GLU A 28 -11.49 -25.11 -2.31
CA GLU A 28 -10.44 -24.88 -3.31
C GLU A 28 -9.06 -24.81 -2.66
N TYR A 29 -8.96 -24.17 -1.49
CA TYR A 29 -7.72 -24.12 -0.69
C TYR A 29 -7.26 -25.53 -0.30
N LYS A 30 -8.18 -26.38 0.18
CA LYS A 30 -7.86 -27.75 0.61
C LYS A 30 -7.27 -28.59 -0.53
N LYS A 31 -7.72 -28.38 -1.78
CA LYS A 31 -7.17 -29.06 -2.97
C LYS A 31 -5.72 -28.64 -3.22
N LEU A 32 -5.45 -27.34 -3.29
CA LEU A 32 -4.10 -26.80 -3.49
C LEU A 32 -3.11 -27.19 -2.38
N TYR A 33 -3.60 -27.22 -1.13
CA TYR A 33 -2.77 -27.55 0.01
C TYR A 33 -2.43 -29.05 0.09
N LYS A 34 -3.39 -29.93 -0.25
CA LYS A 34 -3.15 -31.39 -0.35
C LYS A 34 -2.15 -31.74 -1.45
N GLU A 35 -2.22 -31.04 -2.59
CA GLU A 35 -1.30 -31.23 -3.72
C GLU A 35 0.13 -30.77 -3.40
N SER A 36 0.29 -29.69 -2.64
CA SER A 36 1.61 -29.09 -2.35
C SER A 36 2.40 -29.76 -1.22
N ARG A 37 1.75 -30.39 -0.23
CA ARG A 37 2.45 -30.96 0.95
C ARG A 37 2.62 -32.48 0.98
N GLY A 38 2.13 -33.21 -0.02
CA GLY A 38 2.36 -34.66 -0.15
C GLY A 38 2.14 -35.42 1.16
N SER A 39 0.88 -35.62 1.57
CA SER A 39 0.44 -36.54 2.64
C SER A 39 1.23 -36.56 3.97
N ARG A 40 1.97 -35.51 4.34
CA ARG A 40 2.56 -35.38 5.68
C ARG A 40 1.74 -34.40 6.50
N GLY A 41 0.84 -34.97 7.30
CA GLY A 41 -0.08 -34.27 8.18
C GLY A 41 0.63 -33.27 9.07
N SER A 42 0.28 -32.00 8.89
CA SER A 42 0.53 -30.93 9.85
C SER A 42 -0.85 -30.49 10.28
N SER A 43 -1.23 -30.80 11.52
CA SER A 43 -2.52 -30.46 12.13
C SER A 43 -2.66 -28.95 12.22
N SER A 44 -3.14 -28.34 11.14
CA SER A 44 -3.56 -26.95 11.12
C SER A 44 -4.92 -26.82 11.78
N ILE A 45 -5.21 -25.66 12.40
CA ILE A 45 -6.56 -25.34 12.88
C ILE A 45 -7.60 -25.42 11.74
N LEU A 46 -7.13 -25.26 10.49
CA LEU A 46 -7.92 -25.39 9.28
C LEU A 46 -8.32 -26.82 8.95
N ASP A 47 -7.61 -27.85 9.44
CA ASP A 47 -7.96 -29.27 9.22
C ASP A 47 -9.17 -29.72 10.07
N GLN A 48 -9.60 -28.88 11.03
CA GLN A 48 -10.76 -29.11 11.89
C GLN A 48 -12.06 -28.53 11.31
N LEU A 49 -11.97 -27.76 10.21
CA LEU A 49 -13.15 -27.23 9.51
C LEU A 49 -13.77 -28.35 8.65
N ASP A 50 -15.08 -28.54 8.80
CA ASP A 50 -15.82 -29.63 8.16
C ASP A 50 -15.96 -29.40 6.65
N ASP A 51 -15.90 -30.47 5.86
CA ASP A 51 -15.84 -30.44 4.38
C ASP A 51 -17.11 -29.90 3.71
N LYS A 52 -18.13 -29.54 4.49
CA LYS A 52 -19.47 -29.14 4.01
C LYS A 52 -19.69 -27.63 3.99
N ASP A 53 -18.78 -26.84 4.57
CA ASP A 53 -18.88 -25.37 4.56
C ASP A 53 -18.11 -24.76 3.38
N ASP A 54 -18.57 -25.06 2.15
CA ASP A 54 -18.03 -24.50 0.90
C ASP A 54 -18.25 -22.97 0.74
N GLU A 55 -18.97 -22.34 1.68
CA GLU A 55 -19.18 -20.89 1.74
C GLU A 55 -18.10 -20.16 2.55
N LEU A 56 -17.25 -20.86 3.31
CA LEU A 56 -16.17 -20.23 4.07
C LEU A 56 -15.06 -19.76 3.12
N VAL A 57 -14.88 -18.44 3.03
CA VAL A 57 -13.81 -17.81 2.25
C VAL A 57 -12.53 -17.79 3.09
N ILE A 58 -11.53 -18.54 2.66
CA ILE A 58 -10.16 -18.42 3.18
C ILE A 58 -9.44 -17.31 2.41
N LEU A 59 -8.82 -16.41 3.18
CA LEU A 59 -7.80 -15.50 2.67
C LEU A 59 -6.45 -16.22 2.69
N ILE A 60 -5.91 -16.57 1.53
CA ILE A 60 -4.54 -17.07 1.44
C ILE A 60 -3.63 -15.86 1.48
N MET A 61 -2.85 -15.75 2.54
CA MET A 61 -1.78 -14.77 2.66
C MET A 61 -0.47 -15.55 2.55
N ASN A 62 0.37 -15.21 1.57
CA ASN A 62 1.75 -15.69 1.58
C ASN A 62 2.47 -14.97 2.75
N PRO A 63 2.87 -15.68 3.83
CA PRO A 63 3.45 -15.04 5.00
C PRO A 63 4.81 -14.37 4.73
N ILE A 64 5.44 -14.65 3.57
CA ILE A 64 6.72 -14.04 3.17
C ILE A 64 6.51 -12.72 2.39
N LYS A 65 5.26 -12.41 1.98
CA LYS A 65 4.92 -11.24 1.15
C LYS A 65 3.75 -10.42 1.70
N MET A 66 3.56 -10.44 3.02
CA MET A 66 2.48 -9.70 3.65
C MET A 66 2.78 -8.19 3.65
N HIS A 67 1.83 -7.39 3.18
CA HIS A 67 1.71 -5.96 3.56
C HIS A 67 2.84 -5.03 3.21
N HIS A 68 3.30 -5.03 1.98
CA HIS A 68 4.20 -3.96 1.59
C HIS A 68 3.35 -2.98 0.78
N LEU A 69 3.56 -2.79 -0.51
CA LEU A 69 2.99 -1.64 -1.19
C LEU A 69 1.70 -1.94 -1.97
N LYS A 70 0.68 -1.10 -1.82
CA LYS A 70 -0.44 -1.02 -2.76
C LYS A 70 -0.68 0.43 -3.17
N ILE A 71 -0.71 0.66 -4.48
CA ILE A 71 -0.94 1.97 -5.10
C ILE A 71 -2.12 1.82 -6.04
N THR A 72 -3.22 2.50 -5.72
CA THR A 72 -4.46 2.41 -6.51
C THR A 72 -5.09 3.77 -6.70
N ILE A 73 -5.83 3.99 -7.78
CA ILE A 73 -6.43 5.28 -8.06
C ILE A 73 -7.43 5.68 -6.95
N CYS A 74 -7.34 6.92 -6.49
CA CYS A 74 -8.24 7.46 -5.47
C CYS A 74 -9.51 8.00 -6.13
N THR A 75 -10.56 7.18 -6.16
CA THR A 75 -11.87 7.58 -6.73
C THR A 75 -12.77 8.30 -5.74
N ASN A 76 -12.44 8.27 -4.44
CA ASN A 76 -13.25 8.85 -3.38
C ASN A 76 -12.34 9.41 -2.28
N PRO A 77 -11.68 10.56 -2.52
CA PRO A 77 -10.74 11.13 -1.55
C PRO A 77 -11.46 11.64 -0.29
N PRO A 78 -10.73 11.82 0.83
CA PRO A 78 -11.28 12.45 2.02
C PRO A 78 -11.72 13.88 1.74
N SER A 79 -12.80 14.32 2.39
CA SER A 79 -13.27 15.71 2.31
C SER A 79 -12.18 16.68 2.78
N GLY A 80 -11.96 17.76 2.03
CA GLY A 80 -10.94 18.78 2.34
C GLY A 80 -9.57 18.48 1.75
N ILE A 81 -9.39 17.38 1.00
CA ILE A 81 -8.13 17.09 0.29
C ILE A 81 -7.75 18.21 -0.69
N GLU A 82 -8.77 18.86 -1.25
CA GLU A 82 -8.68 19.94 -2.23
C GLU A 82 -7.99 21.21 -1.68
N GLU A 83 -7.93 21.35 -0.36
CA GLU A 83 -7.21 22.44 0.31
C GLU A 83 -5.68 22.22 0.26
N TYR A 84 -5.24 20.99 0.00
CA TYR A 84 -3.83 20.57 0.00
C TYR A 84 -3.34 20.15 -1.38
N ILE A 85 -4.16 19.40 -2.11
CA ILE A 85 -3.76 18.70 -3.31
C ILE A 85 -4.61 19.22 -4.48
N GLN A 86 -3.95 19.86 -5.44
CA GLN A 86 -4.58 20.44 -6.64
C GLN A 86 -4.24 19.67 -7.93
N LYS A 87 -3.80 18.41 -7.81
CA LYS A 87 -3.39 17.59 -8.96
C LYS A 87 -4.52 16.68 -9.43
N ASP A 88 -4.54 16.45 -10.75
CA ASP A 88 -5.60 15.67 -11.40
C ASP A 88 -5.56 14.18 -11.05
N PHE A 89 -4.38 13.62 -10.78
CA PHE A 89 -4.22 12.20 -10.49
C PHE A 89 -3.79 11.97 -9.05
N ILE A 90 -4.70 11.42 -8.25
CA ILE A 90 -4.49 11.07 -6.85
C ILE A 90 -4.59 9.56 -6.71
N TYR A 91 -3.63 8.96 -6.01
CA TYR A 91 -3.55 7.53 -5.74
C TYR A 91 -3.48 7.29 -4.24
N TRP A 92 -4.24 6.31 -3.76
CA TRP A 92 -4.06 5.76 -2.42
C TRP A 92 -2.70 5.08 -2.32
N LEU A 93 -1.96 5.43 -1.28
CA LEU A 93 -0.70 4.77 -0.92
C LEU A 93 -0.94 3.95 0.34
N GLU A 94 -1.18 2.65 0.15
CA GLU A 94 -1.53 1.71 1.21
C GLU A 94 -0.35 0.78 1.55
N GLY A 95 -0.36 0.28 2.79
CA GLY A 95 0.67 -0.59 3.35
C GLY A 95 1.15 -0.08 4.71
N ASP A 96 2.13 -0.78 5.29
CA ASP A 96 2.74 -0.39 6.55
C ASP A 96 3.96 0.51 6.31
N SER A 97 3.82 1.82 6.52
CA SER A 97 4.91 2.78 6.36
C SER A 97 6.05 2.57 7.37
N ASP A 98 5.82 1.87 8.48
CA ASP A 98 6.86 1.58 9.46
C ASP A 98 7.74 0.40 9.03
N ASP A 99 7.24 -0.44 8.13
CA ASP A 99 7.94 -1.58 7.55
C ASP A 99 9.06 -1.12 6.57
N GLY A 100 10.21 -1.81 6.61
CA GLY A 100 11.37 -1.50 5.74
C GLY A 100 11.19 -1.98 4.30
N ILE A 101 10.57 -3.15 4.11
CA ILE A 101 10.29 -3.73 2.80
C ILE A 101 9.25 -2.87 2.06
N TRP A 102 8.28 -2.31 2.78
CA TRP A 102 7.35 -1.33 2.21
C TRP A 102 8.09 -0.13 1.59
N LYS A 103 9.06 0.44 2.32
CA LYS A 103 9.85 1.59 1.84
C LYS A 103 10.73 1.19 0.66
N GLU A 104 11.34 0.02 0.70
CA GLU A 104 12.13 -0.51 -0.41
C GLU A 104 11.28 -0.67 -1.68
N GLN A 105 10.09 -1.25 -1.55
CA GLN A 105 9.16 -1.38 -2.69
C GLN A 105 8.68 -0.03 -3.22
N LEU A 106 8.38 0.92 -2.34
CA LEU A 106 7.98 2.26 -2.75
C LEU A 106 9.13 2.96 -3.46
N TYR A 107 10.35 2.85 -2.94
CA TYR A 107 11.55 3.38 -3.55
C TYR A 107 11.79 2.80 -4.95
N GLU A 108 11.73 1.48 -5.11
CA GLU A 108 11.88 0.80 -6.40
C GLU A 108 10.79 1.22 -7.39
N TYR A 109 9.54 1.31 -6.92
CA TYR A 109 8.42 1.80 -7.72
C TYR A 109 8.69 3.21 -8.24
N LEU A 110 9.07 4.15 -7.36
CA LEU A 110 9.34 5.54 -7.71
C LEU A 110 10.49 5.67 -8.72
N LEU A 111 11.58 4.91 -8.54
CA LEU A 111 12.69 4.88 -9.49
C LEU A 111 12.29 4.30 -10.86
N GLY A 112 11.33 3.37 -10.88
CA GLY A 112 10.77 2.79 -12.09
C GLY A 112 9.95 3.76 -12.95
N LEU A 113 9.50 4.90 -12.39
CA LEU A 113 8.65 5.89 -13.06
C LEU A 113 9.38 6.79 -14.07
N ASN A 114 10.36 6.27 -14.82
CA ASN A 114 11.28 7.04 -15.66
C ASN A 114 10.64 8.11 -16.58
N ASN A 115 9.38 7.93 -16.98
CA ASN A 115 8.62 8.85 -17.85
C ASN A 115 7.46 9.62 -17.16
N TYR A 116 7.20 9.40 -15.87
CA TYR A 116 6.00 9.88 -15.15
C TYR A 116 6.31 10.85 -14.00
N LYS A 117 7.43 11.57 -14.10
CA LYS A 117 8.02 12.33 -12.99
C LYS A 117 7.44 13.73 -12.80
N ASN A 118 6.63 14.22 -13.75
CA ASN A 118 6.24 15.62 -13.74
C ASN A 118 5.29 15.91 -12.57
N GLY A 119 5.81 16.65 -11.58
CA GLY A 119 5.07 17.06 -10.40
C GLY A 119 4.59 15.88 -9.57
N LEU A 120 5.46 14.91 -9.32
CA LEU A 120 5.15 13.78 -8.43
C LEU A 120 5.28 14.25 -6.97
N GLU A 121 4.28 13.96 -6.15
CA GLU A 121 4.33 14.26 -4.71
C GLU A 121 3.82 13.08 -3.90
N ILE A 122 4.38 12.89 -2.71
CA ILE A 122 4.00 11.84 -1.76
C ILE A 122 3.54 12.52 -0.49
N TRP A 123 2.30 12.24 -0.09
CA TRP A 123 1.65 12.88 1.03
C TRP A 123 1.40 11.87 2.15
N SER A 124 1.49 12.34 3.39
CA SER A 124 0.97 11.65 4.57
C SER A 124 0.35 12.69 5.50
N ILE A 125 -0.97 12.69 5.65
CA ILE A 125 -1.72 13.79 6.26
C ILE A 125 -2.89 13.28 7.09
N TRP A 126 -3.14 13.92 8.24
CA TRP A 126 -4.30 13.69 9.08
C TRP A 126 -5.51 14.48 8.60
N PHE A 127 -6.67 13.84 8.52
CA PHE A 127 -7.94 14.52 8.27
C PHE A 127 -8.84 14.43 9.51
N GLY A 128 -9.55 15.53 9.80
CA GLY A 128 -10.62 15.58 10.81
C GLY A 128 -10.65 16.84 11.67
N ASP A 129 -9.53 17.51 11.90
CA ASP A 129 -9.43 18.65 12.82
C ASP A 129 -9.05 19.95 12.08
N GLY A 130 -9.82 20.28 11.03
CA GLY A 130 -9.59 21.48 10.22
C GLY A 130 -8.26 21.46 9.46
N LEU A 131 -7.77 22.66 9.13
CA LEU A 131 -6.52 22.83 8.39
C LEU A 131 -5.32 22.35 9.23
N GLN A 132 -4.63 21.36 8.70
CA GLN A 132 -3.36 20.82 9.13
C GLN A 132 -2.15 21.60 8.60
N ASP A 133 -1.15 21.81 9.47
CA ASP A 133 0.18 22.24 9.07
C ASP A 133 0.93 21.08 8.40
N ILE A 134 1.63 21.35 7.29
CA ILE A 134 2.34 20.37 6.47
C ILE A 134 3.83 20.71 6.45
N GLU A 135 4.67 19.75 6.81
CA GLU A 135 6.10 19.81 6.55
C GLU A 135 6.40 19.38 5.11
N GLU A 136 7.24 20.14 4.41
CA GLU A 136 7.53 19.91 3.01
C GLU A 136 9.02 19.67 2.80
N ILE A 137 9.36 18.61 2.07
CA ILE A 137 10.68 18.42 1.49
C ILE A 137 10.56 18.33 -0.02
N GLN A 138 11.46 19.05 -0.68
CA GLN A 138 11.63 19.03 -2.12
C GLN A 138 12.97 18.41 -2.46
N LEU A 139 12.96 17.41 -3.33
CA LEU A 139 14.17 16.70 -3.77
C LEU A 139 14.03 16.23 -5.21
N LYS A 140 15.16 15.97 -5.87
CA LYS A 140 15.13 15.32 -7.17
C LYS A 140 14.92 13.82 -7.01
N LEU A 141 14.22 13.17 -7.94
CA LEU A 141 14.08 11.71 -7.88
C LEU A 141 15.44 10.99 -7.85
N SER A 142 16.45 11.53 -8.53
CA SER A 142 17.82 10.98 -8.53
C SER A 142 18.54 11.08 -7.19
N GLU A 143 18.06 11.95 -6.31
CA GLU A 143 18.62 12.21 -4.98
C GLU A 143 17.82 11.48 -3.88
N LEU A 144 16.64 10.95 -4.22
CA LEU A 144 15.79 10.17 -3.32
C LEU A 144 16.59 8.99 -2.75
N LYS A 145 16.46 8.81 -1.43
CA LYS A 145 16.96 7.66 -0.69
C LYS A 145 15.81 7.03 0.08
N ILE A 146 15.97 5.76 0.44
CA ILE A 146 15.02 5.06 1.32
C ILE A 146 14.83 5.81 2.65
N SER A 147 15.90 6.44 3.18
CA SER A 147 15.82 7.25 4.41
C SER A 147 14.89 8.45 4.30
N ASP A 148 14.70 9.01 3.09
CA ASP A 148 13.79 10.15 2.92
C ASP A 148 12.31 9.71 3.06
N LEU A 149 12.04 8.42 2.80
CA LEU A 149 10.73 7.80 3.01
C LEU A 149 10.43 7.52 4.50
N GLU A 150 11.41 7.65 5.40
CA GLU A 150 11.17 7.58 6.84
C GLU A 150 10.26 8.72 7.32
N ALA A 151 10.23 9.86 6.60
CA ALA A 151 9.28 10.95 6.88
C ALA A 151 7.80 10.53 6.76
N LEU A 152 7.52 9.42 6.07
CA LEU A 152 6.18 8.85 5.95
C LEU A 152 5.77 8.01 7.17
N GLN A 153 6.71 7.68 8.07
CA GLN A 153 6.44 6.88 9.27
C GLN A 153 5.43 7.57 10.20
N GLY A 154 4.57 6.75 10.78
CA GLY A 154 3.31 7.21 11.36
C GLY A 154 3.39 7.45 12.85
N VAL A 155 3.73 8.67 13.32
CA VAL A 155 3.22 9.09 14.65
C VAL A 155 2.91 10.58 14.85
N ARG A 156 3.56 11.58 14.22
CA ARG A 156 3.33 12.99 14.68
C ARG A 156 3.14 14.11 13.67
N MET A 157 3.62 14.02 12.44
CA MET A 157 3.61 15.15 11.51
C MET A 157 2.91 14.82 10.19
N ASN A 158 2.26 15.84 9.62
CA ASN A 158 1.77 15.80 8.25
C ASN A 158 2.92 16.22 7.34
N TYR A 159 3.05 15.54 6.21
CA TYR A 159 4.24 15.68 5.39
C TYR A 159 3.93 15.57 3.89
N CYS A 160 4.71 16.30 3.09
CA CYS A 160 4.72 16.23 1.64
C CYS A 160 6.18 16.12 1.13
N ILE A 161 6.47 15.05 0.38
CA ILE A 161 7.68 14.93 -0.44
C ILE A 161 7.33 15.38 -1.85
N LYS A 162 7.91 16.48 -2.32
CA LYS A 162 7.83 16.92 -3.72
C LYS A 162 9.03 16.41 -4.50
N ILE A 163 8.77 15.71 -5.60
CA ILE A 163 9.78 15.13 -6.47
C ILE A 163 9.84 15.92 -7.78
N GLU A 164 11.00 16.52 -8.06
CA GLU A 164 11.30 17.28 -9.28
C GLU A 164 12.26 16.56 -10.25
#